data_AF-A0A087UR85-F1
#
_entry.id   AF-A0A087UR85-F1
#
_cell.length_a   1.000
_cell.length_b   1.000
_cell.length_c   1.000
_cell.angle_alpha   90.00
_cell.angle_beta   90.00
_cell.angle_gamma   90.00
#
_symmetry.space_group_name_H-M   'P 1'
#
loop_
_entity.id
_entity.type
_entity.pdbx_description
1 polymer ?
#
loop_
_entity_poly.entity_id
_entity_poly.type
_entity_poly.pdbx_seq_one_letter_code
_entity_poly.pdbx_strand_id
1 'polypeptide(L)'
;MKRNSTFSESKERMWLRSEGRLFGIVFVLFNVLLAIFNVLNYRVASRATVPCVVIVAPTPPPQAVATTNTPQALHRRGKPILTTSSASLSWTDLPATEDGNSSSTPHTRHLVVRNTTEQEVTASSNITLLWDIERRDKYTVVKRYIPAEGAEPGFNESVTLCTQGTYEFLQHVPELCERWEGPLSVSVYAPGTDLPVAIRKILFLRTCGPPCVRTNVTWHLVYETALGPDRLELPREAAEMEAYEPLDCSAGTKPLQLVSEIRNSKKLPYPINVARNVARQLARTRYVLASDIELYPSLHIVPRFLNLVARLAKKEEGKAKTRRVFTLPIFEVKKEFPAPKTKEELVKRVREGHAIFFHKWVCDACQNFPRRDQWLKSLPESDGDDSLGVFEVTKRQMPRTAWEPIYIGTNDEPLYDERLTWEGKRDKMSQMYELCLLDYDFYILDNAFLVHAPGIKTLSSVDQRRRAPFMYKNNAVHNKLLAQMKKKYGPRKGC
;
A
#
# COMPACT_ATOMS: atom_id res chain seq x y z
N MET A 1 70.19 -58.90 -12.32
CA MET A 1 68.97 -58.52 -13.07
C MET A 1 68.23 -57.40 -12.32
N LYS A 2 68.59 -56.13 -12.55
CA LYS A 2 67.83 -54.95 -12.09
C LYS A 2 67.08 -54.41 -13.31
N ARG A 3 65.75 -54.55 -13.35
CA ARG A 3 64.88 -54.26 -14.49
C ARG A 3 64.10 -52.97 -14.24
N ASN A 4 64.27 -52.00 -15.14
CA ASN A 4 63.27 -51.10 -15.71
C ASN A 4 62.01 -50.76 -14.87
N SER A 5 62.12 -49.80 -13.93
CA SER A 5 60.92 -49.19 -13.31
C SER A 5 60.80 -47.67 -13.50
N THR A 6 61.74 -47.01 -14.18
CA THR A 6 61.76 -45.54 -14.29
C THR A 6 61.13 -44.97 -15.56
N PHE A 7 60.80 -45.78 -16.56
CA PHE A 7 60.25 -45.28 -17.83
C PHE A 7 58.70 -45.18 -17.85
N SER A 8 58.00 -45.98 -17.03
CA SER A 8 56.52 -46.04 -17.03
C SER A 8 55.85 -44.83 -16.38
N GLU A 9 56.36 -44.36 -15.23
CA GLU A 9 55.75 -43.23 -14.51
C GLU A 9 55.84 -41.89 -15.25
N SER A 10 56.84 -41.72 -16.13
CA SER A 10 57.01 -40.46 -16.87
C SER A 10 55.96 -40.27 -17.97
N LYS A 11 55.54 -41.37 -18.62
CA LYS A 11 54.50 -41.33 -19.67
C LYS A 11 53.10 -41.14 -19.08
N GLU A 12 52.80 -41.76 -17.95
CA GLU A 12 51.50 -41.62 -17.27
C GLU A 12 51.26 -40.18 -16.77
N ARG A 13 52.26 -39.54 -16.16
CA ARG A 13 52.16 -38.12 -15.73
C ARG A 13 52.04 -37.14 -16.91
N MET A 14 52.59 -37.50 -18.07
CA MET A 14 52.51 -36.67 -19.27
C MET A 14 51.14 -36.82 -19.97
N TRP A 15 50.54 -38.01 -19.93
CA TRP A 15 49.20 -38.28 -20.46
C TRP A 15 48.09 -37.57 -19.66
N LEU A 16 48.13 -37.67 -18.32
CA LEU A 16 47.22 -36.99 -17.38
C LEU A 16 47.28 -35.45 -17.47
N ARG A 17 48.44 -34.87 -17.83
CA ARG A 17 48.58 -33.43 -18.09
C ARG A 17 47.94 -32.99 -19.40
N SER A 18 47.84 -33.86 -20.41
CA SER A 18 47.26 -33.53 -21.71
C SER A 18 45.73 -33.56 -21.69
N GLU A 19 45.14 -34.53 -21.01
CA GLU A 19 43.67 -34.62 -20.86
C GLU A 19 43.11 -33.53 -19.95
N GLY A 20 43.80 -33.18 -18.86
CA GLY A 20 43.42 -32.05 -18.01
C GLY A 20 43.48 -30.69 -18.74
N ARG A 21 44.42 -30.53 -19.67
CA ARG A 21 44.49 -29.34 -20.53
C ARG A 21 43.38 -29.34 -21.58
N LEU A 22 43.07 -30.48 -22.19
CA LEU A 22 41.98 -30.59 -23.15
C LEU A 22 40.63 -30.33 -22.46
N PHE A 23 40.41 -30.88 -21.28
CA PHE A 23 39.22 -30.62 -20.47
C PHE A 23 39.12 -29.14 -20.06
N GLY A 24 40.23 -28.52 -19.66
CA GLY A 24 40.28 -27.08 -19.38
C GLY A 24 39.96 -26.22 -20.60
N ILE A 25 40.49 -26.57 -21.78
CA ILE A 25 40.21 -25.86 -23.04
C ILE A 25 38.74 -26.02 -23.43
N VAL A 26 38.16 -27.22 -23.34
CA VAL A 26 36.74 -27.49 -23.63
C VAL A 26 35.84 -26.75 -22.64
N PHE A 27 36.17 -26.74 -21.35
CA PHE A 27 35.41 -26.03 -20.32
C PHE A 27 35.43 -24.51 -20.55
N VAL A 28 36.59 -23.95 -20.89
CA VAL A 28 36.70 -22.52 -21.21
C VAL A 28 35.95 -22.20 -22.50
N LEU A 29 36.10 -23.00 -23.56
CA LEU A 29 35.37 -22.81 -24.82
C LEU A 29 33.85 -22.89 -24.62
N PHE A 30 33.37 -23.85 -23.83
CA PHE A 30 31.96 -23.98 -23.51
C PHE A 30 31.42 -22.74 -22.78
N ASN A 31 32.15 -22.25 -21.77
CA ASN A 31 31.74 -21.04 -21.04
C ASN A 31 31.84 -19.76 -21.89
N VAL A 32 32.84 -19.67 -22.77
CA VAL A 32 32.97 -18.55 -23.72
C VAL A 32 31.84 -18.59 -24.76
N LEU A 33 31.51 -19.76 -25.31
CA LEU A 33 30.40 -19.93 -26.24
C LEU A 33 29.06 -19.66 -25.55
N LEU A 34 28.88 -20.06 -24.29
CA LEU A 34 27.69 -19.74 -23.51
C LEU A 34 27.59 -18.24 -23.21
N ALA A 35 28.70 -17.57 -22.93
CA ALA A 35 28.75 -16.12 -22.77
C ALA A 35 28.44 -15.39 -24.09
N ILE A 36 29.00 -15.84 -25.22
CA ILE A 36 28.71 -15.30 -26.55
C ILE A 36 27.24 -15.55 -26.91
N PHE A 37 26.69 -16.74 -26.66
CA PHE A 37 25.29 -17.07 -26.86
C PHE A 37 24.39 -16.17 -26.00
N ASN A 38 24.75 -15.93 -24.74
CA ASN A 38 24.03 -15.00 -23.87
C ASN A 38 24.10 -13.56 -24.40
N VAL A 39 25.27 -13.09 -24.85
CA VAL A 39 25.45 -11.74 -25.43
C VAL A 39 24.69 -11.58 -26.75
N LEU A 40 24.69 -12.59 -27.61
CA LEU A 40 23.95 -12.59 -28.89
C LEU A 40 22.44 -12.64 -28.66
N ASN A 41 21.96 -13.45 -27.72
CA ASN A 41 20.53 -13.49 -27.37
C ASN A 41 20.08 -12.24 -26.59
N TYR A 42 20.97 -11.60 -25.82
CA TYR A 42 20.66 -10.31 -25.19
C TYR A 42 20.54 -9.17 -26.22
N ARG A 43 21.10 -9.34 -27.42
CA ARG A 43 21.06 -8.34 -28.51
C ARG A 43 19.83 -8.41 -29.42
N VAL A 44 18.86 -9.29 -29.16
CA VAL A 44 17.60 -9.35 -29.96
C VAL A 44 16.43 -8.58 -29.31
N ALA A 45 16.64 -7.88 -28.20
CA ALA A 45 15.61 -7.01 -27.59
C ALA A 45 16.04 -5.57 -27.29
N SER A 46 16.97 -5.00 -28.06
CA SER A 46 17.29 -3.57 -27.94
C SER A 46 17.16 -2.83 -29.28
N ARG A 47 15.97 -2.29 -29.56
CA ARG A 47 15.89 -1.14 -30.48
C ARG A 47 16.34 0.12 -29.73
N ALA A 48 17.55 0.55 -30.13
CA ALA A 48 18.14 1.90 -30.09
C ALA A 48 17.85 2.80 -28.87
N THR A 49 18.87 2.98 -28.02
CA THR A 49 19.11 4.27 -27.35
C THR A 49 20.57 4.66 -27.60
N VAL A 50 20.75 5.83 -28.21
CA VAL A 50 22.05 6.49 -28.36
C VAL A 50 22.38 7.16 -27.02
N PRO A 51 23.59 7.03 -26.45
CA PRO A 51 23.92 7.65 -25.18
C PRO A 51 24.16 9.15 -25.36
N CYS A 52 23.28 9.99 -24.78
CA CYS A 52 23.58 11.41 -24.59
C CYS A 52 24.52 11.57 -23.39
N VAL A 53 25.78 11.89 -23.67
CA VAL A 53 26.71 12.43 -22.68
C VAL A 53 26.44 13.93 -22.57
N VAL A 54 25.88 14.36 -21.45
CA VAL A 54 25.73 15.80 -21.14
C VAL A 54 27.03 16.28 -20.51
N ILE A 55 27.82 17.03 -21.27
CA ILE A 55 28.94 17.82 -20.74
C ILE A 55 28.35 19.13 -20.23
N VAL A 56 28.46 19.36 -18.92
CA VAL A 56 27.99 20.60 -18.28
C VAL A 56 29.10 21.64 -18.39
N ALA A 57 28.90 22.68 -19.21
CA ALA A 57 29.72 23.87 -19.21
C ALA A 57 29.19 24.87 -18.15
N PRO A 58 30.06 25.59 -17.41
CA PRO A 58 29.64 26.56 -16.40
C PRO A 58 29.08 27.83 -17.06
N THR A 59 27.91 28.30 -16.59
CA THR A 59 27.26 29.53 -17.03
C THR A 59 27.95 30.79 -16.50
N PRO A 60 28.09 31.86 -17.30
CA PRO A 60 28.67 33.13 -16.86
C PRO A 60 27.66 33.98 -16.06
N PRO A 61 28.13 34.96 -15.26
CA PRO A 61 27.27 35.76 -14.40
C PRO A 61 26.44 36.80 -15.20
N PRO A 62 25.29 37.24 -14.67
CA PRO A 62 24.36 38.09 -15.41
C PRO A 62 24.90 39.52 -15.56
N GLN A 63 24.88 40.02 -16.81
CA GLN A 63 25.10 41.43 -17.11
C GLN A 63 23.81 42.23 -16.90
N ALA A 64 23.94 43.35 -16.21
CA ALA A 64 22.93 44.39 -16.07
C ALA A 64 22.72 45.11 -17.41
N VAL A 65 21.47 45.36 -17.79
CA VAL A 65 21.15 46.26 -18.91
C VAL A 65 20.35 47.44 -18.40
N ALA A 66 20.87 48.61 -18.79
CA ALA A 66 20.49 49.93 -18.40
C ALA A 66 19.17 50.41 -19.02
N THR A 67 18.56 51.35 -18.30
CA THR A 67 17.45 52.21 -18.67
C THR A 67 17.78 53.16 -19.81
N THR A 68 16.84 53.34 -20.75
CA THR A 68 16.72 54.58 -21.53
C THR A 68 15.25 54.99 -21.69
N ASN A 69 14.96 56.21 -21.24
CA ASN A 69 13.71 56.97 -21.39
C ASN A 69 13.65 57.63 -22.77
N THR A 70 12.48 57.71 -23.42
CA THR A 70 11.75 58.96 -23.76
C THR A 70 10.40 58.66 -24.48
N PRO A 71 9.43 59.61 -24.48
CA PRO A 71 7.99 59.33 -24.45
C PRO A 71 7.25 59.65 -25.76
N GLN A 72 6.02 59.14 -25.90
CA GLN A 72 4.99 59.79 -26.73
C GLN A 72 3.55 59.50 -26.27
N ALA A 73 2.67 60.42 -26.64
CA ALA A 73 1.46 60.87 -25.96
C ALA A 73 0.18 60.01 -26.05
N LEU A 74 -0.64 60.15 -24.99
CA LEU A 74 -2.10 60.22 -24.89
C LEU A 74 -3.02 59.48 -25.90
N HIS A 75 -3.85 58.58 -25.37
CA HIS A 75 -5.31 58.75 -25.40
C HIS A 75 -6.02 58.01 -24.24
N ARG A 76 -7.10 58.63 -23.75
CA ARG A 76 -7.90 58.33 -22.53
C ARG A 76 -8.93 57.20 -22.67
N ARG A 77 -9.39 56.73 -21.49
CA ARG A 77 -10.63 55.97 -21.08
C ARG A 77 -10.44 54.45 -20.96
N GLY A 78 -10.82 53.72 -19.89
CA GLY A 78 -11.37 53.97 -18.55
C GLY A 78 -11.30 52.65 -17.74
N LYS A 79 -11.30 52.71 -16.41
CA LYS A 79 -11.21 51.60 -15.41
C LYS A 79 -12.49 50.72 -15.35
N PRO A 80 -12.57 49.62 -14.55
CA PRO A 80 -11.54 48.77 -13.91
C PRO A 80 -11.72 47.24 -14.18
N ILE A 81 -10.74 46.49 -13.70
CA ILE A 81 -10.62 45.02 -13.62
C ILE A 81 -11.71 44.39 -12.74
N LEU A 82 -12.31 43.28 -13.20
CA LEU A 82 -12.70 42.17 -12.32
C LEU A 82 -12.39 40.84 -13.01
N THR A 83 -11.54 40.06 -12.36
CA THR A 83 -11.22 38.66 -12.62
C THR A 83 -12.36 37.76 -12.19
N THR A 84 -12.84 36.91 -13.10
CA THR A 84 -13.57 35.68 -12.74
C THR A 84 -12.92 34.51 -13.47
N SER A 85 -12.19 33.66 -12.72
CA SER A 85 -11.87 32.31 -13.17
C SER A 85 -13.07 31.42 -12.88
N SER A 86 -13.96 31.29 -13.85
CA SER A 86 -14.92 30.20 -13.90
C SER A 86 -14.30 29.07 -14.72
N ALA A 87 -13.76 28.06 -14.05
CA ALA A 87 -13.55 26.77 -14.69
C ALA A 87 -14.92 26.08 -14.78
N SER A 88 -15.69 26.44 -15.82
CA SER A 88 -16.85 25.67 -16.28
C SER A 88 -16.33 24.62 -17.26
N LEU A 89 -16.37 23.35 -16.87
CA LEU A 89 -16.24 22.26 -17.82
C LEU A 89 -17.61 22.03 -18.45
N SER A 90 -17.73 22.43 -19.72
CA SER A 90 -18.88 22.24 -20.58
C SER A 90 -18.86 20.86 -21.23
N TRP A 91 -20.02 20.22 -21.32
CA TRP A 91 -20.28 19.14 -22.28
C TRP A 91 -20.64 19.78 -23.63
N THR A 92 -19.99 19.34 -24.70
CA THR A 92 -20.38 19.67 -26.09
C THR A 92 -21.00 18.44 -26.73
N ASP A 93 -22.29 18.51 -27.04
CA ASP A 93 -22.94 17.65 -28.02
C ASP A 93 -23.59 18.54 -29.10
N LEU A 94 -23.37 18.19 -30.37
CA LEU A 94 -24.00 18.79 -31.56
C LEU A 94 -24.76 17.68 -32.32
N PRO A 95 -25.80 18.01 -33.13
CA PRO A 95 -27.19 17.81 -32.72
C PRO A 95 -27.92 16.70 -33.50
N ALA A 96 -29.05 16.26 -32.94
CA ALA A 96 -30.18 15.71 -33.68
C ALA A 96 -31.43 16.57 -33.39
N THR A 97 -32.24 16.70 -34.42
CA THR A 97 -33.27 17.70 -34.75
C THR A 97 -34.64 17.54 -34.05
N GLU A 98 -35.38 18.67 -33.98
CA GLU A 98 -36.85 18.85 -33.94
C GLU A 98 -37.60 18.25 -32.72
N ASP A 99 -38.57 18.87 -32.03
CA ASP A 99 -39.43 20.04 -32.23
C ASP A 99 -40.09 20.41 -30.87
N GLY A 100 -40.63 21.64 -30.75
CA GLY A 100 -41.96 21.81 -30.12
C GLY A 100 -42.11 22.39 -28.70
N ASN A 101 -41.98 23.72 -28.59
CA ASN A 101 -42.96 24.68 -28.05
C ASN A 101 -43.45 24.74 -26.56
N SER A 102 -43.30 25.95 -26.01
CA SER A 102 -44.26 26.75 -25.20
C SER A 102 -44.25 26.75 -23.64
N SER A 103 -43.74 27.90 -23.12
CA SER A 103 -44.31 28.82 -22.12
C SER A 103 -44.92 28.33 -20.79
N SER A 104 -44.34 28.78 -19.65
CA SER A 104 -44.89 29.86 -18.81
C SER A 104 -44.18 29.99 -17.44
N THR A 105 -43.58 31.15 -17.17
CA THR A 105 -43.45 31.76 -15.82
C THR A 105 -44.72 32.58 -15.53
N PRO A 106 -45.03 33.11 -14.32
CA PRO A 106 -44.18 33.27 -13.13
C PRO A 106 -44.86 32.90 -11.78
N HIS A 107 -44.11 32.90 -10.68
CA HIS A 107 -44.51 33.64 -9.46
C HIS A 107 -43.35 33.72 -8.46
N THR A 108 -42.73 34.89 -8.43
CA THR A 108 -41.92 35.42 -7.34
C THR A 108 -42.82 35.67 -6.13
N ARG A 109 -42.43 35.21 -4.93
CA ARG A 109 -42.88 35.79 -3.67
C ARG A 109 -41.68 36.08 -2.77
N HIS A 110 -41.43 37.37 -2.58
CA HIS A 110 -40.59 37.91 -1.51
C HIS A 110 -41.30 37.77 -0.16
N LEU A 111 -40.56 37.46 0.91
CA LEU A 111 -40.99 37.80 2.26
C LEU A 111 -39.82 38.39 3.07
N VAL A 112 -40.19 39.42 3.83
CA VAL A 112 -39.39 40.52 4.36
C VAL A 112 -38.74 40.15 5.70
N VAL A 113 -37.47 40.52 5.86
CA VAL A 113 -36.73 40.47 7.13
C VAL A 113 -37.32 41.49 8.11
N ARG A 114 -37.78 41.03 9.28
CA ARG A 114 -38.02 41.88 10.45
C ARG A 114 -36.97 41.57 11.51
N ASN A 115 -36.21 42.59 11.89
CA ASN A 115 -35.38 42.59 13.09
C ASN A 115 -36.28 42.76 14.31
N THR A 116 -36.10 41.89 15.31
CA THR A 116 -36.52 42.11 16.70
C THR A 116 -35.60 41.31 17.63
N THR A 117 -34.73 42.07 18.32
CA THR A 117 -34.27 41.97 19.71
C THR A 117 -34.33 40.65 20.46
N GLU A 118 -33.14 40.26 20.95
CA GLU A 118 -32.82 39.66 22.26
C GLU A 118 -33.88 38.82 22.97
N GLN A 119 -33.61 37.52 23.01
CA GLN A 119 -33.65 36.76 24.26
C GLN A 119 -32.58 35.67 24.21
N GLU A 120 -31.56 35.83 25.07
CA GLU A 120 -30.64 34.77 25.45
C GLU A 120 -31.46 33.59 26.00
N VAL A 121 -31.44 32.47 25.27
CA VAL A 121 -31.59 31.16 25.88
C VAL A 121 -30.23 30.51 25.77
N THR A 122 -29.42 30.69 26.81
CA THR A 122 -28.25 29.87 27.09
C THR A 122 -28.71 28.43 27.36
N ALA A 123 -29.01 27.69 26.30
CA ALA A 123 -28.99 26.25 26.34
C ALA A 123 -27.56 25.82 26.01
N SER A 124 -26.74 25.66 27.05
CA SER A 124 -25.49 24.92 26.97
C SER A 124 -25.83 23.47 26.61
N SER A 125 -26.02 23.19 25.32
CA SER A 125 -25.96 21.83 24.81
C SER A 125 -24.50 21.42 24.91
N ASN A 126 -24.18 20.63 25.92
CA ASN A 126 -23.01 19.76 25.88
C ASN A 126 -23.19 18.84 24.67
N ILE A 127 -22.77 19.30 23.49
CA ILE A 127 -22.60 18.44 22.32
C ILE A 127 -21.44 17.54 22.70
N THR A 128 -21.76 16.36 23.23
CA THR A 128 -20.82 15.25 23.27
C THR A 128 -20.29 15.12 21.85
N LEU A 129 -19.03 15.49 21.62
CA LEU A 129 -18.39 15.33 20.32
C LEU A 129 -18.63 13.88 19.88
N LEU A 130 -19.46 13.68 18.85
CA LEU A 130 -19.90 12.38 18.37
C LEU A 130 -18.72 11.48 18.00
N TRP A 131 -17.57 12.10 17.70
CA TRP A 131 -16.33 11.46 17.32
C TRP A 131 -15.16 11.91 18.18
N ASP A 132 -14.27 10.97 18.46
CA ASP A 132 -12.95 11.25 19.05
C ASP A 132 -12.03 11.74 17.93
N ILE A 133 -11.64 13.01 18.00
CA ILE A 133 -10.77 13.67 17.02
C ILE A 133 -9.38 13.84 17.62
N GLU A 134 -8.37 13.40 16.88
CA GLU A 134 -6.97 13.50 17.27
C GLU A 134 -6.18 14.27 16.21
N ARG A 135 -5.21 15.08 16.63
CA ARG A 135 -4.26 15.73 15.72
C ARG A 135 -2.94 14.98 15.72
N ARG A 136 -2.44 14.62 14.53
CA ARG A 136 -1.14 13.99 14.30
C ARG A 136 -0.32 14.82 13.33
N ASP A 137 0.64 15.59 13.83
CA ASP A 137 1.41 16.56 13.04
C ASP A 137 0.46 17.52 12.29
N LYS A 138 0.44 17.45 10.96
CA LYS A 138 -0.43 18.25 10.08
C LYS A 138 -1.74 17.54 9.69
N TYR A 139 -1.99 16.35 10.23
CA TYR A 139 -3.17 15.55 9.95
C TYR A 139 -4.20 15.65 11.07
N THR A 140 -5.47 15.70 10.68
CA THR A 140 -6.61 15.46 11.57
C THR A 140 -7.07 14.02 11.38
N VAL A 141 -7.25 13.31 12.49
CA VAL A 141 -7.77 11.93 12.54
C VAL A 141 -9.14 11.96 13.19
N VAL A 142 -10.15 11.46 12.49
CA VAL A 142 -11.49 11.24 13.04
C VAL A 142 -11.64 9.74 13.30
N LYS A 143 -11.67 9.36 14.56
CA LYS A 143 -11.72 7.95 14.96
C LYS A 143 -13.16 7.45 14.93
N ARG A 144 -13.37 6.26 14.35
CA ARG A 144 -14.67 5.59 14.31
C ARG A 144 -15.75 6.50 13.75
N TYR A 145 -15.44 7.18 12.64
CA TYR A 145 -16.37 8.07 11.96
C TYR A 145 -17.67 7.33 11.61
N ILE A 146 -17.54 6.09 11.12
CA ILE A 146 -18.64 5.15 10.94
C ILE A 146 -18.24 3.82 11.60
N PRO A 147 -18.78 3.47 12.78
CA PRO A 147 -18.48 2.21 13.44
C PRO A 147 -19.11 0.99 12.71
N ALA A 148 -18.53 -0.18 12.97
CA ALA A 148 -19.15 -1.45 12.66
C ALA A 148 -20.46 -1.61 13.46
N GLU A 149 -21.50 -2.20 12.86
CA GLU A 149 -22.80 -2.42 13.52
C GLU A 149 -22.95 -3.79 14.17
N GLY A 150 -22.05 -4.73 13.84
CA GLY A 150 -22.05 -6.08 14.41
C GLY A 150 -21.52 -6.08 15.85
N ALA A 151 -21.68 -7.23 16.50
CA ALA A 151 -21.13 -7.44 17.84
C ALA A 151 -19.61 -7.30 17.80
N GLU A 152 -19.07 -6.51 18.72
CA GLU A 152 -17.63 -6.40 18.87
C GLU A 152 -17.08 -7.67 19.51
N PRO A 153 -16.10 -8.35 18.88
CA PRO A 153 -15.50 -9.53 19.49
C PRO A 153 -14.70 -9.16 20.73
N GLY A 154 -14.65 -10.07 21.70
CA GLY A 154 -13.79 -9.93 22.87
C GLY A 154 -12.31 -9.83 22.50
N PHE A 155 -11.51 -9.29 23.41
CA PHE A 155 -10.08 -8.97 23.17
C PHE A 155 -9.27 -10.16 22.62
N ASN A 156 -9.56 -11.40 23.05
CA ASN A 156 -8.85 -12.60 22.59
C ASN A 156 -9.69 -13.48 21.63
N GLU A 157 -10.88 -13.03 21.22
CA GLU A 157 -11.84 -13.87 20.47
C GLU A 157 -11.69 -13.75 18.96
N SER A 158 -10.93 -12.76 18.48
CA SER A 158 -10.73 -12.53 17.05
C SER A 158 -9.38 -11.86 16.74
N VAL A 159 -9.13 -11.63 15.47
CA VAL A 159 -7.97 -10.89 14.94
C VAL A 159 -8.52 -9.76 14.06
N THR A 160 -8.08 -8.53 14.27
CA THR A 160 -8.51 -7.39 13.44
C THR A 160 -7.62 -7.24 12.22
N LEU A 161 -8.20 -7.23 11.03
CA LEU A 161 -7.51 -6.78 9.82
C LEU A 161 -7.50 -5.26 9.81
N CYS A 162 -6.31 -4.69 9.93
CA CYS A 162 -6.08 -3.25 9.95
C CYS A 162 -5.56 -2.84 8.57
N THR A 163 -6.35 -2.06 7.85
CA THR A 163 -5.97 -1.62 6.51
C THR A 163 -6.20 -0.13 6.31
N GLN A 164 -5.65 0.36 5.21
CA GLN A 164 -5.61 1.78 4.90
C GLN A 164 -5.68 2.00 3.40
N GLY A 165 -6.28 3.10 2.98
CA GLY A 165 -6.35 3.47 1.58
C GLY A 165 -6.85 4.89 1.38
N THR A 166 -6.91 5.29 0.12
CA THR A 166 -7.64 6.48 -0.34
C THR A 166 -8.96 6.05 -0.97
N TYR A 167 -9.80 7.02 -1.36
CA TYR A 167 -11.12 6.72 -1.92
C TYR A 167 -11.06 5.89 -3.24
N GLU A 168 -9.92 5.88 -3.93
CA GLU A 168 -9.69 5.11 -5.16
C GLU A 168 -9.50 3.61 -4.94
N PHE A 169 -9.34 3.16 -3.69
CA PHE A 169 -9.09 1.75 -3.35
C PHE A 169 -10.19 1.12 -2.50
N LEU A 170 -11.29 1.84 -2.23
CA LEU A 170 -12.33 1.32 -1.34
C LEU A 170 -13.09 0.12 -1.92
N GLN A 171 -13.06 -0.08 -3.24
CA GLN A 171 -13.61 -1.26 -3.92
C GLN A 171 -13.01 -2.59 -3.45
N HIS A 172 -11.85 -2.55 -2.78
CA HIS A 172 -11.20 -3.75 -2.24
C HIS A 172 -11.80 -4.20 -0.90
N VAL A 173 -12.50 -3.32 -0.17
CA VAL A 173 -13.02 -3.62 1.18
C VAL A 173 -14.03 -4.78 1.19
N PRO A 174 -14.98 -4.90 0.25
CA PRO A 174 -15.86 -6.08 0.17
C PRO A 174 -15.11 -7.41 0.15
N GLU A 175 -14.12 -7.55 -0.73
CA GLU A 175 -13.34 -8.80 -0.86
C GLU A 175 -12.53 -9.10 0.41
N LEU A 176 -11.91 -8.07 1.01
CA LEU A 176 -11.21 -8.23 2.29
C LEU A 176 -12.15 -8.70 3.40
N CYS A 177 -13.35 -8.12 3.45
CA CYS A 177 -14.33 -8.38 4.47
C CYS A 177 -14.87 -9.83 4.38
N GLU A 178 -15.21 -10.28 3.17
CA GLU A 178 -15.68 -11.65 2.92
C GLU A 178 -14.59 -12.69 3.22
N ARG A 179 -13.32 -12.40 2.90
CA ARG A 179 -12.22 -13.35 3.14
C ARG A 179 -11.75 -13.39 4.59
N TRP A 180 -11.84 -12.27 5.30
CA TRP A 180 -11.31 -12.16 6.66
C TRP A 180 -12.28 -12.72 7.71
N GLU A 181 -13.59 -12.57 7.49
CA GLU A 181 -14.65 -13.07 8.39
C GLU A 181 -14.46 -12.63 9.86
N GLY A 182 -13.93 -11.43 10.04
CA GLY A 182 -13.63 -10.85 11.35
C GLY A 182 -13.69 -9.32 11.32
N PRO A 183 -13.33 -8.64 12.42
CA PRO A 183 -13.35 -7.19 12.48
C PRO A 183 -12.32 -6.57 11.51
N LEU A 184 -12.73 -5.53 10.80
CA LEU A 184 -11.88 -4.70 9.95
C LEU A 184 -11.81 -3.28 10.51
N SER A 185 -10.60 -2.77 10.67
CA SER A 185 -10.36 -1.34 10.93
C SER A 185 -9.75 -0.71 9.67
N VAL A 186 -10.49 0.22 9.05
CA VAL A 186 -10.12 0.84 7.78
C VAL A 186 -9.89 2.33 7.98
N SER A 187 -8.66 2.77 7.79
CA SER A 187 -8.32 4.20 7.81
C SER A 187 -8.28 4.78 6.39
N VAL A 188 -9.12 5.77 6.12
CA VAL A 188 -9.25 6.39 4.80
C VAL A 188 -8.64 7.78 4.80
N TYR A 189 -7.62 8.00 3.96
CA TYR A 189 -7.09 9.33 3.74
C TYR A 189 -7.88 10.07 2.67
N ALA A 190 -8.48 11.19 3.05
CA ALA A 190 -9.44 11.91 2.21
C ALA A 190 -9.36 13.44 2.45
N PRO A 191 -8.33 14.13 1.92
CA PRO A 191 -8.18 15.59 2.06
C PRO A 191 -9.20 16.38 1.21
N GLY A 192 -9.76 17.48 1.75
CA GLY A 192 -10.64 18.40 1.02
C GLY A 192 -11.76 17.69 0.26
N THR A 193 -11.83 17.87 -1.07
CA THR A 193 -12.87 17.26 -1.92
C THR A 193 -12.83 15.74 -1.99
N ASP A 194 -11.72 15.09 -1.56
CA ASP A 194 -11.68 13.63 -1.43
C ASP A 194 -12.60 13.14 -0.30
N LEU A 195 -12.83 13.97 0.74
CA LEU A 195 -13.61 13.60 1.92
C LEU A 195 -15.04 13.16 1.60
N PRO A 196 -15.88 14.00 0.98
CA PRO A 196 -17.25 13.60 0.66
C PRO A 196 -17.31 12.47 -0.38
N VAL A 197 -16.36 12.41 -1.32
CA VAL A 197 -16.23 11.28 -2.26
C VAL A 197 -15.97 9.97 -1.53
N ALA A 198 -15.06 9.98 -0.55
CA ALA A 198 -14.76 8.83 0.28
C ALA A 198 -15.99 8.40 1.09
N ILE A 199 -16.65 9.34 1.77
CA ILE A 199 -17.83 9.05 2.61
C ILE A 199 -18.95 8.45 1.75
N ARG A 200 -19.23 9.04 0.59
CA ARG A 200 -20.24 8.52 -0.34
C ARG A 200 -19.93 7.09 -0.81
N LYS A 201 -18.67 6.79 -1.15
CA LYS A 201 -18.26 5.41 -1.48
C LYS A 201 -18.40 4.47 -0.30
N ILE A 202 -18.05 4.89 0.92
CA ILE A 202 -18.23 4.09 2.14
C ILE A 202 -19.70 3.75 2.34
N LEU A 203 -20.60 4.74 2.25
CA LEU A 203 -22.05 4.52 2.40
C LEU A 203 -22.60 3.59 1.31
N PHE A 204 -22.17 3.76 0.07
CA PHE A 204 -22.52 2.83 -1.01
C PHE A 204 -22.08 1.40 -0.69
N LEU A 205 -20.82 1.19 -0.30
CA LEU A 205 -20.30 -0.15 0.04
C LEU A 205 -21.03 -0.77 1.24
N ARG A 206 -21.39 0.03 2.24
CA ARG A 206 -22.16 -0.45 3.41
C ARG A 206 -23.61 -0.81 3.08
N THR A 207 -24.21 -0.10 2.12
CA THR A 207 -25.63 -0.26 1.77
C THR A 207 -25.82 -1.34 0.72
N CYS A 208 -24.96 -1.37 -0.29
CA CYS A 208 -25.09 -2.18 -1.50
C CYS A 208 -24.05 -3.30 -1.60
N GLY A 209 -23.01 -3.29 -0.77
CA GLY A 209 -22.01 -4.35 -0.71
C GLY A 209 -22.42 -5.52 0.19
N PRO A 210 -21.51 -6.50 0.39
CA PRO A 210 -21.76 -7.63 1.27
C PRO A 210 -22.12 -7.18 2.70
N PRO A 211 -23.04 -7.87 3.40
CA PRO A 211 -23.49 -7.48 4.74
C PRO A 211 -22.35 -7.28 5.73
N CYS A 212 -21.26 -8.04 5.58
CA CYS A 212 -20.09 -7.94 6.43
C CYS A 212 -19.47 -6.52 6.43
N VAL A 213 -19.60 -5.75 5.33
CA VAL A 213 -19.07 -4.38 5.26
C VAL A 213 -19.75 -3.47 6.27
N ARG A 214 -21.06 -3.68 6.49
CA ARG A 214 -21.84 -2.96 7.48
C ARG A 214 -21.57 -3.48 8.89
N THR A 215 -21.49 -4.79 9.07
CA THR A 215 -21.41 -5.42 10.39
C THR A 215 -20.00 -5.45 10.98
N ASN A 216 -18.96 -5.55 10.16
CA ASN A 216 -17.59 -5.84 10.65
C ASN A 216 -16.60 -4.70 10.40
N VAL A 217 -16.92 -3.73 9.54
CA VAL A 217 -15.97 -2.68 9.15
C VAL A 217 -16.21 -1.40 9.93
N THR A 218 -15.18 -0.96 10.66
CA THR A 218 -15.10 0.35 11.29
C THR A 218 -14.24 1.29 10.44
N TRP A 219 -14.78 2.47 10.13
CA TRP A 219 -14.15 3.45 9.25
C TRP A 219 -13.59 4.63 10.06
N HIS A 220 -12.33 4.96 9.79
CA HIS A 220 -11.61 6.10 10.34
C HIS A 220 -11.24 7.05 9.22
N LEU A 221 -11.23 8.36 9.47
CA LEU A 221 -10.84 9.36 8.48
C LEU A 221 -9.53 10.03 8.87
N VAL A 222 -8.70 10.28 7.88
CA VAL A 222 -7.47 11.06 8.00
C VAL A 222 -7.45 12.11 6.91
N TYR A 223 -7.18 13.37 7.22
CA TYR A 223 -7.01 14.42 6.21
C TYR A 223 -6.02 15.47 6.67
N GLU A 224 -5.43 16.20 5.72
CA GLU A 224 -4.60 17.38 6.04
C GLU A 224 -5.49 18.39 6.76
N THR A 225 -5.11 18.85 7.96
CA THR A 225 -5.96 19.77 8.72
C THR A 225 -6.23 21.06 7.94
N ALA A 226 -5.25 21.55 7.19
CA ALA A 226 -5.41 22.75 6.36
C ALA A 226 -6.41 22.57 5.19
N LEU A 227 -6.83 21.32 4.91
CA LEU A 227 -7.83 20.97 3.91
C LEU A 227 -9.04 20.28 4.54
N GLY A 228 -9.21 20.38 5.86
CA GLY A 228 -10.38 19.88 6.55
C GLY A 228 -11.61 20.73 6.27
N PRO A 229 -12.82 20.20 6.49
CA PRO A 229 -14.03 21.00 6.43
C PRO A 229 -14.10 21.94 7.64
N ASP A 230 -14.78 23.09 7.49
CA ASP A 230 -15.02 24.02 8.60
C ASP A 230 -15.83 23.36 9.73
N ARG A 231 -16.78 22.50 9.35
CA ARG A 231 -17.57 21.66 10.24
C ARG A 231 -17.59 20.24 9.71
N LEU A 232 -17.30 19.27 10.58
CA LEU A 232 -17.46 17.87 10.25
C LEU A 232 -18.94 17.48 10.34
N GLU A 233 -19.50 17.05 9.21
CA GLU A 233 -20.90 16.67 9.06
C GLU A 233 -21.13 15.18 9.37
N LEU A 234 -22.38 14.83 9.67
CA LEU A 234 -22.77 13.42 9.81
C LEU A 234 -22.56 12.68 8.48
N PRO A 235 -22.38 11.34 8.49
CA PRO A 235 -22.06 10.60 7.27
C PRO A 235 -23.04 10.82 6.13
N ARG A 236 -24.35 10.91 6.42
CA ARG A 236 -25.38 11.15 5.40
C ARG A 236 -25.30 12.57 4.84
N GLU A 237 -25.24 13.57 5.71
CA GLU A 237 -25.09 14.99 5.33
C GLU A 237 -23.83 15.19 4.48
N ALA A 238 -22.69 14.64 4.93
CA ALA A 238 -21.42 14.71 4.20
C ALA A 238 -21.43 13.99 2.84
N ALA A 239 -22.38 13.08 2.61
CA ALA A 239 -22.57 12.37 1.34
C ALA A 239 -23.65 13.00 0.44
N GLU A 240 -24.51 13.85 1.00
CA GLU A 240 -25.58 14.60 0.34
C GLU A 240 -25.00 15.87 -0.31
N MET A 241 -24.19 15.68 -1.36
CA MET A 241 -23.84 16.78 -2.26
C MET A 241 -24.85 16.81 -3.41
N GLU A 242 -25.46 17.97 -3.69
CA GLU A 242 -26.41 18.21 -4.80
C GLU A 242 -25.90 17.67 -6.15
N ALA A 243 -24.58 17.62 -6.33
CA ALA A 243 -23.93 17.12 -7.53
C ALA A 243 -24.01 15.59 -7.72
N TYR A 244 -24.52 14.82 -6.76
CA TYR A 244 -24.52 13.36 -6.86
C TYR A 244 -25.92 12.76 -6.71
N GLU A 245 -26.20 11.72 -7.51
CA GLU A 245 -27.47 10.98 -7.50
C GLU A 245 -27.81 10.41 -6.10
N PRO A 246 -29.04 9.97 -5.84
CA PRO A 246 -29.33 9.16 -4.66
C PRO A 246 -28.44 7.90 -4.59
N LEU A 247 -28.27 7.33 -3.39
CA LEU A 247 -27.60 6.03 -3.24
C LEU A 247 -28.47 4.94 -3.89
N ASP A 248 -28.12 4.52 -5.10
CA ASP A 248 -28.82 3.47 -5.85
C ASP A 248 -27.95 2.22 -5.98
N CYS A 249 -28.38 1.11 -5.37
CA CYS A 249 -27.70 -0.18 -5.50
C CYS A 249 -27.85 -0.81 -6.89
N SER A 250 -28.82 -0.35 -7.68
CA SER A 250 -29.04 -0.77 -9.07
C SER A 250 -28.03 -0.13 -10.04
N ALA A 251 -27.33 0.93 -9.61
CA ALA A 251 -26.36 1.66 -10.42
C ALA A 251 -25.04 0.89 -10.67
N GLY A 252 -24.93 -0.35 -10.19
CA GLY A 252 -23.73 -1.17 -10.34
C GLY A 252 -22.51 -0.50 -9.69
N THR A 253 -21.39 -0.43 -10.42
CA THR A 253 -20.14 0.14 -9.89
C THR A 253 -19.99 1.65 -10.11
N LYS A 254 -20.99 2.34 -10.71
CA LYS A 254 -20.90 3.79 -11.00
C LYS A 254 -20.54 4.64 -9.77
N PRO A 255 -21.14 4.42 -8.57
CA PRO A 255 -20.77 5.20 -7.39
C PRO A 255 -19.30 5.00 -6.93
N LEU A 256 -18.68 3.89 -7.33
CA LEU A 256 -17.26 3.62 -7.08
C LEU A 256 -16.33 4.32 -8.08
N GLN A 257 -16.86 4.86 -9.18
CA GLN A 257 -16.10 5.60 -10.19
C GLN A 257 -15.97 7.09 -9.88
N LEU A 258 -16.57 7.57 -8.79
CA LEU A 258 -16.42 8.96 -8.35
C LEU A 258 -14.93 9.30 -8.13
N VAL A 259 -14.54 10.47 -8.65
CA VAL A 259 -13.17 10.98 -8.63
C VAL A 259 -13.10 12.36 -7.99
N SER A 260 -11.94 12.67 -7.44
CA SER A 260 -11.55 13.99 -6.99
C SER A 260 -10.08 14.22 -7.38
N GLU A 261 -9.72 15.46 -7.67
CA GLU A 261 -8.39 15.80 -8.19
C GLU A 261 -7.50 16.48 -7.15
N ILE A 262 -7.97 16.72 -5.93
CA ILE A 262 -7.27 17.56 -4.97
C ILE A 262 -5.90 17.01 -4.57
N ARG A 263 -5.76 15.68 -4.39
CA ARG A 263 -4.46 15.07 -4.07
C ARG A 263 -3.45 15.28 -5.19
N ASN A 264 -3.88 15.13 -6.44
CA ASN A 264 -3.04 15.29 -7.62
C ASN A 264 -2.70 16.78 -7.87
N SER A 265 -3.70 17.66 -7.85
CA SER A 265 -3.53 19.10 -8.08
C SER A 265 -2.65 19.76 -7.03
N LYS A 266 -2.80 19.39 -5.75
CA LYS A 266 -1.96 19.89 -4.64
C LYS A 266 -0.69 19.07 -4.41
N LYS A 267 -0.45 18.02 -5.21
CA LYS A 267 0.73 17.11 -5.11
C LYS A 267 0.94 16.56 -3.69
N LEU A 268 -0.16 16.22 -3.01
CA LEU A 268 -0.12 15.74 -1.63
C LEU A 268 0.37 14.29 -1.62
N PRO A 269 1.44 13.96 -0.88
CA PRO A 269 1.84 12.57 -0.71
C PRO A 269 0.82 11.82 0.14
N TYR A 270 0.69 10.52 -0.07
CA TYR A 270 -0.18 9.68 0.73
C TYR A 270 0.48 9.31 2.08
N PRO A 271 -0.06 9.76 3.25
CA PRO A 271 0.49 9.47 4.58
C PRO A 271 0.17 8.04 5.05
N ILE A 272 0.69 7.06 4.31
CA ILE A 272 0.39 5.64 4.51
C ILE A 272 0.62 5.15 5.94
N ASN A 273 1.68 5.62 6.60
CA ASN A 273 2.02 5.17 7.95
C ASN A 273 1.14 5.81 9.02
N VAL A 274 0.66 7.05 8.81
CA VAL A 274 -0.37 7.64 9.69
C VAL A 274 -1.64 6.80 9.62
N ALA A 275 -2.15 6.55 8.41
CA ALA A 275 -3.36 5.77 8.22
C ALA A 275 -3.21 4.31 8.73
N ARG A 276 -2.05 3.68 8.49
CA ARG A 276 -1.75 2.33 8.99
C ARG A 276 -1.74 2.27 10.52
N ASN A 277 -1.11 3.25 11.18
CA ASN A 277 -1.08 3.31 12.63
C ASN A 277 -2.46 3.61 13.23
N VAL A 278 -3.24 4.51 12.61
CA VAL A 278 -4.62 4.81 13.04
C VAL A 278 -5.48 3.55 13.03
N ALA A 279 -5.49 2.80 11.92
CA ALA A 279 -6.23 1.55 11.83
C ALA A 279 -5.74 0.52 12.87
N ARG A 280 -4.42 0.36 12.99
CA ARG A 280 -3.82 -0.59 13.92
C ARG A 280 -4.13 -0.28 15.39
N GLN A 281 -3.95 0.97 15.82
CA GLN A 281 -4.13 1.38 17.22
C GLN A 281 -5.59 1.40 17.67
N LEU A 282 -6.53 1.51 16.73
CA LEU A 282 -7.97 1.51 17.03
C LEU A 282 -8.60 0.12 16.93
N ALA A 283 -7.82 -0.89 16.54
CA ALA A 283 -8.23 -2.29 16.64
C ALA A 283 -8.47 -2.67 18.10
N ARG A 284 -9.59 -3.36 18.36
CA ARG A 284 -10.01 -3.77 19.71
C ARG A 284 -9.59 -5.18 20.09
N THR A 285 -9.01 -5.94 19.16
CA THR A 285 -8.51 -7.29 19.40
C THR A 285 -7.04 -7.27 19.79
N ARG A 286 -6.61 -8.28 20.56
CA ARG A 286 -5.22 -8.50 20.94
C ARG A 286 -4.32 -8.65 19.72
N TYR A 287 -4.75 -9.48 18.78
CA TYR A 287 -4.01 -9.76 17.57
C TYR A 287 -4.52 -8.88 16.43
N VAL A 288 -3.58 -8.38 15.63
CA VAL A 288 -3.86 -7.49 14.49
C VAL A 288 -3.01 -7.89 13.30
N LEU A 289 -3.59 -7.75 12.10
CA LEU A 289 -2.90 -7.86 10.82
C LEU A 289 -2.89 -6.49 10.15
N ALA A 290 -1.77 -5.77 10.20
CA ALA A 290 -1.62 -4.50 9.48
C ALA A 290 -1.22 -4.78 8.02
N SER A 291 -2.15 -4.62 7.09
CA SER A 291 -1.98 -4.99 5.67
C SER A 291 -2.45 -3.90 4.72
N ASP A 292 -1.84 -3.84 3.53
CA ASP A 292 -2.28 -2.93 2.47
C ASP A 292 -3.61 -3.41 1.87
N ILE A 293 -4.47 -2.48 1.46
CA ILE A 293 -5.87 -2.78 1.08
C ILE A 293 -6.01 -3.68 -0.16
N GLU A 294 -4.97 -3.73 -1.00
CA GLU A 294 -4.91 -4.59 -2.20
C GLU A 294 -4.41 -6.02 -1.89
N LEU A 295 -4.11 -6.35 -0.63
CA LEU A 295 -3.58 -7.65 -0.22
C LEU A 295 -4.69 -8.54 0.37
N TYR A 296 -5.24 -9.41 -0.48
CA TYR A 296 -6.33 -10.31 -0.11
C TYR A 296 -5.83 -11.53 0.65
N PRO A 297 -6.36 -11.83 1.84
CA PRO A 297 -5.97 -13.01 2.59
C PRO A 297 -6.52 -14.31 1.98
N SER A 298 -5.86 -15.43 2.24
CA SER A 298 -6.49 -16.76 2.12
C SER A 298 -7.67 -16.87 3.08
N LEU A 299 -8.62 -17.78 2.81
CA LEU A 299 -9.82 -17.91 3.63
C LEU A 299 -9.53 -18.40 5.06
N HIS A 300 -10.47 -18.12 5.97
CA HIS A 300 -10.56 -18.67 7.33
C HIS A 300 -9.29 -18.52 8.18
N ILE A 301 -8.48 -17.46 8.00
CA ILE A 301 -7.22 -17.30 8.77
C ILE A 301 -7.51 -17.14 10.26
N VAL A 302 -8.53 -16.37 10.64
CA VAL A 302 -8.83 -16.00 12.03
C VAL A 302 -9.01 -17.22 12.94
N PRO A 303 -9.97 -18.14 12.71
CA PRO A 303 -10.19 -19.28 13.60
C PRO A 303 -8.97 -20.21 13.66
N ARG A 304 -8.32 -20.46 12.51
CA ARG A 304 -7.13 -21.31 12.42
C ARG A 304 -5.94 -20.73 13.18
N PHE A 305 -5.77 -19.40 13.11
CA PHE A 305 -4.74 -18.68 13.83
C PHE A 305 -4.96 -18.72 15.35
N LEU A 306 -6.19 -18.50 15.82
CA LEU A 306 -6.51 -18.57 17.24
C LEU A 306 -6.25 -19.98 17.81
N ASN A 307 -6.57 -21.04 17.05
CA ASN A 307 -6.23 -22.41 17.41
C ASN A 307 -4.70 -22.63 17.50
N LEU A 308 -3.94 -22.13 16.52
CA LEU A 308 -2.48 -22.21 16.51
C LEU A 308 -1.87 -21.55 17.75
N VAL A 309 -2.24 -20.31 18.08
CA VAL A 309 -1.66 -19.62 19.23
C VAL A 309 -2.06 -20.25 20.55
N ALA A 310 -3.26 -20.82 20.66
CA ALA A 310 -3.68 -21.59 21.84
C ALA A 310 -2.82 -22.86 22.03
N ARG A 311 -2.56 -23.61 20.94
CA ARG A 311 -1.67 -24.78 20.97
C ARG A 311 -0.24 -24.41 21.34
N LEU A 312 0.29 -23.33 20.77
CA LEU A 312 1.63 -22.83 21.09
C LEU A 312 1.73 -22.41 22.57
N ALA A 313 0.74 -21.67 23.08
CA ALA A 313 0.70 -21.24 24.47
C ALA A 313 0.75 -22.43 25.44
N LYS A 314 -0.01 -23.50 25.16
CA LYS A 314 0.02 -24.73 25.97
C LYS A 314 1.39 -25.43 25.90
N LYS A 315 2.01 -25.52 24.73
CA LYS A 315 3.33 -26.15 24.54
C LYS A 315 4.47 -25.37 25.22
N GLU A 316 4.26 -24.08 25.45
CA GLU A 316 5.24 -23.15 26.00
C GLU A 316 4.93 -22.76 27.44
N GLU A 317 3.98 -23.43 28.08
CA GLU A 317 3.68 -23.24 29.49
C GLU A 317 4.94 -23.44 30.35
N GLY A 318 5.19 -22.49 31.25
CA GLY A 318 6.41 -22.46 32.08
C GLY A 318 7.70 -22.03 31.38
N LYS A 319 7.69 -21.74 30.06
CA LYS A 319 8.87 -21.25 29.33
C LYS A 319 8.93 -19.73 29.29
N ALA A 320 10.14 -19.20 29.15
CA ALA A 320 10.33 -17.77 28.91
C ALA A 320 9.67 -17.36 27.60
N LYS A 321 8.83 -16.32 27.64
CA LYS A 321 8.15 -15.79 26.45
C LYS A 321 9.17 -15.07 25.56
N THR A 322 9.30 -15.51 24.31
CA THR A 322 10.02 -14.76 23.28
C THR A 322 9.06 -13.82 22.54
N ARG A 323 9.58 -12.68 22.10
CA ARG A 323 8.86 -11.76 21.22
C ARG A 323 8.76 -12.40 19.84
N ARG A 324 7.55 -12.49 19.30
CA ARG A 324 7.32 -13.16 18.01
C ARG A 324 6.22 -12.49 17.20
N VAL A 325 6.30 -12.66 15.90
CA VAL A 325 5.27 -12.28 14.93
C VAL A 325 5.02 -13.44 13.96
N PHE A 326 3.80 -13.51 13.42
CA PHE A 326 3.39 -14.60 12.53
C PHE A 326 3.26 -14.09 11.09
N THR A 327 4.23 -14.39 10.25
CA THR A 327 4.34 -13.82 8.91
C THR A 327 3.54 -14.61 7.89
N LEU A 328 2.89 -13.88 6.97
CA LEU A 328 2.17 -14.44 5.84
C LEU A 328 2.99 -14.24 4.56
N PRO A 329 3.36 -15.33 3.85
CA PRO A 329 3.87 -15.23 2.49
C PRO A 329 2.93 -14.45 1.57
N ILE A 330 3.50 -13.65 0.66
CA ILE A 330 2.74 -12.77 -0.23
C ILE A 330 3.01 -13.15 -1.68
N PHE A 331 1.95 -13.13 -2.48
CA PHE A 331 1.97 -13.47 -3.90
C PHE A 331 1.32 -12.38 -4.74
N GLU A 332 1.57 -12.41 -6.04
CA GLU A 332 0.87 -11.60 -7.05
C GLU A 332 0.22 -12.55 -8.05
N VAL A 333 -0.98 -12.19 -8.50
CA VAL A 333 -1.71 -12.95 -9.51
C VAL A 333 -1.92 -12.09 -10.75
N LYS A 334 -1.85 -12.71 -11.93
CA LYS A 334 -2.21 -12.06 -13.20
C LYS A 334 -3.63 -11.51 -13.14
N LYS A 335 -3.86 -10.34 -13.77
CA LYS A 335 -5.14 -9.58 -13.66
C LYS A 335 -6.34 -10.34 -14.21
N GLU A 336 -6.11 -11.31 -15.10
CA GLU A 336 -7.13 -12.14 -15.73
C GLU A 336 -7.65 -13.25 -14.80
N PHE A 337 -7.00 -13.48 -13.65
CA PHE A 337 -7.33 -14.55 -12.72
C PHE A 337 -7.77 -13.97 -11.38
N PRO A 338 -8.78 -14.59 -10.73
CA PRO A 338 -9.14 -14.21 -9.37
C PRO A 338 -7.99 -14.53 -8.41
N ALA A 339 -7.93 -13.78 -7.31
CA ALA A 339 -6.99 -14.07 -6.24
C ALA A 339 -7.31 -15.45 -5.62
N PRO A 340 -6.33 -16.37 -5.56
CA PRO A 340 -6.54 -17.67 -4.95
C PRO A 340 -7.10 -17.60 -3.54
N LYS A 341 -8.00 -18.52 -3.21
CA LYS A 341 -8.67 -18.58 -1.90
C LYS A 341 -8.00 -19.58 -0.94
N THR A 342 -7.43 -20.66 -1.47
CA THR A 342 -6.73 -21.70 -0.72
C THR A 342 -5.29 -21.88 -1.21
N LYS A 343 -4.45 -22.56 -0.41
CA LYS A 343 -3.04 -22.76 -0.75
C LYS A 343 -2.88 -23.70 -1.95
N GLU A 344 -3.76 -24.68 -2.10
CA GLU A 344 -3.81 -25.61 -3.22
C GLU A 344 -4.08 -24.85 -4.51
N GLU A 345 -5.06 -23.95 -4.50
CA GLU A 345 -5.35 -23.09 -5.65
C GLU A 345 -4.15 -22.20 -5.98
N LEU A 346 -3.54 -21.57 -4.96
CA LEU A 346 -2.36 -20.74 -5.16
C LEU A 346 -1.21 -21.53 -5.80
N VAL A 347 -0.87 -22.70 -5.25
CA VAL A 347 0.22 -23.55 -5.76
C VAL A 347 -0.08 -23.99 -7.20
N LYS A 348 -1.34 -24.29 -7.52
CA LYS A 348 -1.78 -24.55 -8.90
C LYS A 348 -1.52 -23.32 -9.79
N ARG A 349 -1.92 -22.12 -9.38
CA ARG A 349 -1.68 -20.88 -10.16
C ARG A 349 -0.19 -20.59 -10.33
N VAL A 350 0.64 -20.87 -9.33
CA VAL A 350 2.10 -20.70 -9.44
C VAL A 350 2.67 -21.69 -10.45
N ARG A 351 2.25 -22.96 -10.41
CA ARG A 351 2.67 -24.01 -11.34
C ARG A 351 2.29 -23.70 -12.79
N GLU A 352 1.09 -23.14 -13.00
CA GLU A 352 0.60 -22.70 -14.30
C GLU A 352 1.24 -21.37 -14.78
N GLY A 353 2.06 -20.72 -13.95
CA GLY A 353 2.69 -19.43 -14.29
C GLY A 353 1.72 -18.25 -14.28
N HIS A 354 0.62 -18.35 -13.54
CA HIS A 354 -0.39 -17.30 -13.35
C HIS A 354 -0.22 -16.52 -12.05
N ALA A 355 0.51 -17.08 -11.08
CA ALA A 355 0.89 -16.40 -9.84
C ALA A 355 2.40 -16.46 -9.61
N ILE A 356 2.95 -15.48 -8.91
CA ILE A 356 4.36 -15.39 -8.54
C ILE A 356 4.52 -14.89 -7.10
N PHE A 357 5.71 -15.07 -6.51
CA PHE A 357 6.04 -14.38 -5.26
C PHE A 357 5.96 -12.87 -5.42
N PHE A 358 5.47 -12.19 -4.38
CA PHE A 358 5.26 -10.75 -4.39
C PHE A 358 6.54 -9.97 -4.65
N HIS A 359 6.44 -8.97 -5.53
CA HIS A 359 7.53 -8.12 -5.95
C HIS A 359 8.72 -8.87 -6.58
N LYS A 360 8.51 -10.08 -7.13
CA LYS A 360 9.57 -10.82 -7.84
C LYS A 360 10.27 -9.98 -8.92
N TRP A 361 9.53 -9.11 -9.60
CA TRP A 361 10.05 -8.21 -10.65
C TRP A 361 10.34 -6.78 -10.19
N VAL A 362 10.14 -6.48 -8.91
CA VAL A 362 10.28 -5.12 -8.33
C VAL A 362 11.37 -5.08 -7.25
N CYS A 363 11.31 -6.01 -6.28
CA CYS A 363 12.31 -6.23 -5.25
C CYS A 363 12.15 -7.64 -4.65
N ASP A 364 12.72 -8.67 -5.31
CA ASP A 364 12.62 -10.05 -4.82
C ASP A 364 13.21 -10.20 -3.41
N ALA A 365 14.35 -9.55 -3.14
CA ALA A 365 15.01 -9.56 -1.84
C ALA A 365 14.13 -8.97 -0.71
N CYS A 366 13.20 -8.08 -1.02
CA CYS A 366 12.31 -7.45 -0.03
C CYS A 366 11.26 -8.43 0.51
N GLN A 367 10.96 -9.51 -0.21
CA GLN A 367 9.88 -10.46 0.12
C GLN A 367 10.38 -11.92 0.14
N ASN A 368 11.69 -12.11 0.02
CA ASN A 368 12.33 -13.42 0.04
C ASN A 368 12.42 -13.94 1.48
N PHE A 369 11.55 -14.90 1.83
CA PHE A 369 11.56 -15.62 3.09
C PHE A 369 12.28 -16.98 2.98
N PRO A 370 12.82 -17.55 4.08
CA PRO A 370 13.49 -18.84 4.07
C PRO A 370 12.69 -19.98 3.45
N ARG A 371 13.36 -20.79 2.62
CA ARG A 371 12.83 -22.02 2.02
C ARG A 371 11.48 -21.81 1.30
N ARG A 372 11.25 -20.65 0.68
CA ARG A 372 9.99 -20.33 -0.01
C ARG A 372 9.57 -21.33 -1.08
N ASP A 373 10.54 -21.93 -1.78
CA ASP A 373 10.25 -22.96 -2.80
C ASP A 373 9.79 -24.28 -2.16
N GLN A 374 10.23 -24.57 -0.93
CA GLN A 374 9.74 -25.72 -0.15
C GLN A 374 8.36 -25.43 0.45
N TRP A 375 8.08 -24.17 0.82
CA TRP A 375 6.75 -23.76 1.30
C TRP A 375 5.66 -24.03 0.25
N LEU A 376 5.96 -23.84 -1.04
CA LEU A 376 5.06 -24.19 -2.15
C LEU A 376 4.84 -25.71 -2.31
N LYS A 377 5.73 -26.54 -1.77
CA LYS A 377 5.64 -28.00 -1.81
C LYS A 377 4.96 -28.58 -0.58
N SER A 378 4.89 -27.83 0.52
CA SER A 378 4.28 -28.27 1.77
C SER A 378 2.77 -27.98 1.76
N LEU A 379 2.00 -28.82 1.08
CA LEU A 379 0.53 -28.81 1.18
C LEU A 379 0.07 -29.61 2.42
N PRO A 380 -1.15 -29.35 2.93
CA PRO A 380 -1.73 -30.17 3.99
C PRO A 380 -1.72 -31.67 3.65
N GLU A 381 -1.53 -32.53 4.67
CA GLU A 381 -1.29 -33.97 4.46
C GLU A 381 -2.53 -34.74 3.95
N SER A 382 -3.72 -34.22 4.22
CA SER A 382 -4.99 -34.82 3.79
C SER A 382 -5.89 -33.81 3.09
N ASP A 383 -6.63 -34.27 2.08
CA ASP A 383 -7.63 -33.46 1.39
C ASP A 383 -8.64 -32.88 2.40
N GLY A 384 -8.79 -31.56 2.40
CA GLY A 384 -9.67 -30.85 3.33
C GLY A 384 -9.06 -30.52 4.70
N ASP A 385 -7.78 -30.84 4.95
CA ASP A 385 -7.06 -30.33 6.13
C ASP A 385 -6.81 -28.81 5.99
N ASP A 386 -7.67 -28.04 6.64
CA ASP A 386 -7.55 -26.59 6.76
C ASP A 386 -6.83 -26.21 8.07
N SER A 387 -5.85 -26.98 8.53
CA SER A 387 -5.06 -26.61 9.69
C SER A 387 -4.04 -25.51 9.35
N LEU A 388 -3.63 -24.78 10.39
CA LEU A 388 -2.58 -23.77 10.31
C LEU A 388 -1.47 -24.08 11.32
N GLY A 389 -0.26 -24.13 10.82
CA GLY A 389 0.97 -24.40 11.56
C GLY A 389 2.06 -23.39 11.24
N VAL A 390 3.27 -23.72 11.71
CA VAL A 390 4.47 -22.92 11.54
C VAL A 390 5.40 -23.69 10.61
N PHE A 391 5.59 -23.18 9.40
CA PHE A 391 6.50 -23.75 8.41
C PHE A 391 7.97 -23.59 8.80
N GLU A 392 8.32 -22.42 9.32
CA GLU A 392 9.69 -22.11 9.71
C GLU A 392 9.71 -20.99 10.76
N VAL A 393 10.63 -21.09 11.71
CA VAL A 393 10.95 -19.99 12.64
C VAL A 393 12.29 -19.40 12.23
N THR A 394 12.34 -18.08 12.05
CA THR A 394 13.57 -17.41 11.59
C THR A 394 13.77 -16.04 12.22
N LYS A 395 14.90 -15.41 11.90
CA LYS A 395 15.22 -14.02 12.25
C LYS A 395 15.36 -13.19 10.99
N ARG A 396 15.01 -11.91 11.08
CA ARG A 396 15.27 -10.92 10.02
C ARG A 396 16.72 -10.42 10.04
N GLN A 397 17.67 -11.34 9.90
CA GLN A 397 19.11 -11.06 9.90
C GLN A 397 19.73 -11.39 8.54
N MET A 398 20.97 -10.97 8.30
CA MET A 398 21.74 -11.29 7.10
C MET A 398 21.59 -12.77 6.71
N PRO A 399 21.23 -13.07 5.45
CA PRO A 399 21.14 -12.16 4.29
C PRO A 399 19.79 -11.43 4.11
N ARG A 400 18.85 -11.50 5.06
CA ARG A 400 17.47 -11.01 4.95
C ARG A 400 17.23 -9.63 5.58
N THR A 401 18.24 -8.76 5.57
CA THR A 401 18.13 -7.39 6.12
C THR A 401 17.20 -6.48 5.33
N ALA A 402 16.80 -6.88 4.11
CA ALA A 402 15.81 -6.19 3.29
C ALA A 402 14.39 -6.77 3.41
N TRP A 403 14.21 -7.92 4.08
CA TRP A 403 12.92 -8.61 4.12
C TRP A 403 11.86 -7.79 4.89
N GLU A 404 10.69 -7.56 4.30
CA GLU A 404 9.56 -6.81 4.87
C GLU A 404 8.28 -7.67 4.86
N PRO A 405 8.20 -8.71 5.72
CA PRO A 405 7.00 -9.53 5.79
C PRO A 405 5.81 -8.73 6.32
N ILE A 406 4.62 -9.09 5.85
CA ILE A 406 3.36 -8.75 6.54
C ILE A 406 3.06 -9.85 7.54
N TYR A 407 2.58 -9.48 8.72
CA TYR A 407 2.44 -10.40 9.84
C TYR A 407 1.21 -10.12 10.69
N ILE A 408 0.70 -11.17 11.32
CA ILE A 408 -0.18 -11.07 12.48
C ILE A 408 0.71 -10.88 13.71
N GLY A 409 0.50 -9.78 14.41
CA GLY A 409 1.16 -9.44 15.67
C GLY A 409 0.12 -8.91 16.64
N THR A 410 0.54 -8.01 17.51
CA THR A 410 -0.31 -7.32 18.50
C THR A 410 -0.17 -5.80 18.33
N ASN A 411 -0.68 -5.04 19.28
CA ASN A 411 -0.38 -3.60 19.37
C ASN A 411 0.93 -3.28 20.14
N ASP A 412 1.65 -4.29 20.62
CA ASP A 412 2.93 -4.11 21.34
C ASP A 412 4.14 -3.92 20.40
N GLU A 413 4.05 -4.37 19.14
CA GLU A 413 5.14 -4.18 18.16
C GLU A 413 5.33 -2.69 17.83
N PRO A 414 6.54 -2.25 17.46
CA PRO A 414 6.78 -0.86 17.07
C PRO A 414 5.83 -0.37 15.99
N LEU A 415 5.42 0.90 16.10
CA LEU A 415 4.59 1.56 15.09
C LEU A 415 5.40 1.88 13.83
N TYR A 416 4.69 2.13 12.73
CA TYR A 416 5.33 2.59 11.50
C TYR A 416 5.67 4.08 11.62
N ASP A 417 6.83 4.51 11.12
CA ASP A 417 7.21 5.92 11.24
C ASP A 417 6.36 6.80 10.31
N GLU A 418 5.54 7.66 10.89
CA GLU A 418 4.52 8.46 10.21
C GLU A 418 5.09 9.51 9.24
N ARG A 419 6.40 9.78 9.26
CA ARG A 419 7.04 10.71 8.31
C ARG A 419 7.31 10.07 6.95
N LEU A 420 7.23 8.74 6.84
CA LEU A 420 7.43 8.02 5.59
C LEU A 420 6.13 7.95 4.80
N THR A 421 6.15 8.41 3.55
CA THR A 421 4.98 8.42 2.66
C THR A 421 5.01 7.26 1.67
N TRP A 422 3.85 6.91 1.10
CA TRP A 422 3.77 5.83 0.13
C TRP A 422 4.63 6.10 -1.10
N GLU A 423 4.57 7.30 -1.68
CA GLU A 423 5.35 7.67 -2.87
C GLU A 423 6.86 7.51 -2.63
N GLY A 424 7.32 7.71 -1.40
CA GLY A 424 8.74 7.60 -1.06
C GLY A 424 9.27 6.18 -0.93
N LYS A 425 8.42 5.14 -0.91
CA LYS A 425 8.79 3.72 -0.68
C LYS A 425 9.46 3.49 0.68
N ARG A 426 9.80 2.22 0.99
CA ARG A 426 10.47 1.81 2.23
C ARG A 426 9.71 2.22 3.51
N ASP A 427 8.38 2.33 3.40
CA ASP A 427 7.50 2.76 4.50
C ASP A 427 7.42 1.74 5.64
N LYS A 428 7.79 0.47 5.40
CA LYS A 428 7.80 -0.61 6.40
C LYS A 428 9.21 -0.96 6.91
N MET A 429 10.25 -0.67 6.12
CA MET A 429 11.65 -1.06 6.40
C MET A 429 12.16 -0.65 7.78
N SER A 430 11.82 0.56 8.26
CA SER A 430 12.30 1.04 9.56
C SER A 430 11.70 0.24 10.72
N GLN A 431 10.41 -0.06 10.67
CA GLN A 431 9.74 -0.91 11.65
C GLN A 431 10.35 -2.33 11.65
N MET A 432 10.61 -2.88 10.46
CA MET A 432 11.22 -4.19 10.31
C MET A 432 12.64 -4.25 10.86
N TYR A 433 13.39 -3.15 10.70
CA TYR A 433 14.71 -3.01 11.33
C TYR A 433 14.60 -2.98 12.86
N GLU A 434 13.63 -2.26 13.40
CA GLU A 434 13.39 -2.19 14.84
C GLU A 434 13.05 -3.55 15.45
N LEU A 435 12.21 -4.35 14.79
CA LEU A 435 11.93 -5.74 15.20
C LEU A 435 13.20 -6.61 15.24
N CYS A 436 14.13 -6.41 14.30
CA CYS A 436 15.42 -7.11 14.31
C CYS A 436 16.24 -6.75 15.54
N LEU A 437 16.34 -5.45 15.87
CA LEU A 437 17.07 -4.98 17.06
C LEU A 437 16.45 -5.53 18.36
N LEU A 438 15.12 -5.63 18.40
CA LEU A 438 14.35 -6.13 19.54
C LEU A 438 14.29 -7.66 19.68
N ASP A 439 15.04 -8.39 18.84
CA ASP A 439 15.14 -9.86 18.82
C ASP A 439 13.85 -10.63 18.50
N TYR A 440 13.00 -10.11 17.63
CA TYR A 440 11.78 -10.84 17.28
C TYR A 440 12.05 -12.14 16.53
N ASP A 441 11.33 -13.19 16.90
CA ASP A 441 11.18 -14.41 16.10
C ASP A 441 10.09 -14.21 15.04
N PHE A 442 10.37 -14.62 13.80
CA PHE A 442 9.43 -14.57 12.69
C PHE A 442 8.93 -15.99 12.41
N TYR A 443 7.68 -16.26 12.76
CA TYR A 443 7.00 -17.52 12.58
C TYR A 443 6.31 -17.50 11.21
N ILE A 444 6.85 -18.20 10.23
CA ILE A 444 6.30 -18.27 8.88
C ILE A 444 5.16 -19.27 8.89
N LEU A 445 3.94 -18.81 8.59
CA LEU A 445 2.76 -19.65 8.56
C LEU A 445 2.77 -20.57 7.33
N ASP A 446 2.38 -21.83 7.50
CA ASP A 446 2.38 -22.83 6.42
C ASP A 446 1.17 -22.73 5.49
N ASN A 447 -0.03 -22.46 6.01
CA ASN A 447 -1.30 -22.51 5.27
C ASN A 447 -2.10 -21.19 5.35
N ALA A 448 -1.38 -20.07 5.46
CA ALA A 448 -1.93 -18.72 5.36
C ALA A 448 -1.04 -17.86 4.46
N PHE A 449 -1.66 -17.08 3.57
CA PHE A 449 -0.94 -16.21 2.64
C PHE A 449 -1.77 -14.97 2.28
N LEU A 450 -1.12 -14.01 1.65
CA LEU A 450 -1.75 -12.83 1.06
C LEU A 450 -1.53 -12.81 -0.46
N VAL A 451 -2.49 -12.27 -1.20
CA VAL A 451 -2.39 -12.08 -2.64
C VAL A 451 -2.64 -10.63 -2.98
N HIS A 452 -1.65 -10.00 -3.59
CA HIS A 452 -1.82 -8.72 -4.25
C HIS A 452 -2.66 -8.90 -5.53
N ALA A 453 -3.80 -8.22 -5.59
CA ALA A 453 -4.68 -8.25 -6.74
C ALA A 453 -5.37 -6.89 -6.97
N PRO A 454 -5.65 -6.53 -8.23
CA PRO A 454 -5.35 -7.28 -9.45
C PRO A 454 -3.93 -7.05 -9.99
N GLY A 455 -3.38 -8.08 -10.64
CA GLY A 455 -2.20 -7.95 -11.49
C GLY A 455 -0.85 -8.11 -10.79
N ILE A 456 0.16 -8.35 -11.62
CA ILE A 456 1.57 -8.44 -11.23
C ILE A 456 2.22 -7.07 -11.44
N LYS A 457 2.77 -6.49 -10.38
CA LYS A 457 3.45 -5.19 -10.44
C LYS A 457 4.77 -5.33 -11.19
N THR A 458 5.03 -4.36 -12.05
CA THR A 458 6.27 -4.22 -12.82
C THR A 458 6.85 -2.82 -12.60
N LEU A 459 8.14 -2.67 -12.87
CA LEU A 459 8.80 -1.38 -12.77
C LEU A 459 8.36 -0.47 -13.93
N SER A 460 7.81 0.70 -13.59
CA SER A 460 7.48 1.76 -14.54
C SER A 460 8.48 2.92 -14.42
N SER A 461 9.14 3.27 -15.51
CA SER A 461 10.08 4.42 -15.56
C SER A 461 9.37 5.76 -15.34
N VAL A 462 8.10 5.87 -15.75
CA VAL A 462 7.26 7.04 -15.50
C VAL A 462 6.95 7.15 -14.00
N ASP A 463 6.54 6.05 -13.36
CA ASP A 463 6.28 6.05 -11.91
C ASP A 463 7.55 6.35 -11.11
N GLN A 464 8.68 5.78 -11.51
CA GLN A 464 9.98 6.06 -10.87
C GLN A 464 10.35 7.54 -10.92
N ARG A 465 10.21 8.19 -12.09
CA ARG A 465 10.48 9.63 -12.23
C ARG A 465 9.53 10.48 -11.38
N ARG A 466 8.23 10.16 -11.40
CA ARG A 466 7.22 10.85 -10.58
C ARG A 466 7.52 10.75 -9.08
N ARG A 467 8.03 9.59 -8.63
CA ARG A 467 8.29 9.30 -7.21
C ARG A 467 9.67 9.75 -6.72
N ALA A 468 10.61 10.04 -7.61
CA ALA A 468 12.00 10.35 -7.25
C ALA A 468 12.14 11.42 -6.14
N PRO A 469 11.40 12.55 -6.16
CA PRO A 469 11.49 13.55 -5.09
C PRO A 469 11.06 13.02 -3.72
N PHE A 470 10.03 12.17 -3.67
CA PHE A 470 9.54 11.55 -2.44
C PHE A 470 10.50 10.46 -1.96
N MET A 471 11.09 9.70 -2.88
CA MET A 471 12.10 8.68 -2.55
C MET A 471 13.34 9.30 -1.90
N TYR A 472 13.80 10.45 -2.40
CA TYR A 472 14.91 11.19 -1.78
C TYR A 472 14.58 11.58 -0.32
N LYS A 473 13.38 12.12 -0.09
CA LYS A 473 12.91 12.50 1.26
C LYS A 473 12.80 11.28 2.19
N ASN A 474 12.13 10.20 1.76
CA ASN A 474 12.01 8.99 2.58
C ASN A 474 13.37 8.36 2.89
N ASN A 475 14.31 8.35 1.93
CA ASN A 475 15.66 7.83 2.19
C ASN A 475 16.41 8.64 3.27
N ALA A 476 16.29 9.97 3.25
CA ALA A 476 16.89 10.82 4.28
C ALA A 476 16.28 10.56 5.67
N VAL A 477 14.94 10.46 5.74
CA VAL A 477 14.22 10.11 6.99
C VAL A 477 14.61 8.71 7.47
N HIS A 478 14.65 7.73 6.57
CA HIS A 478 14.98 6.35 6.85
C HIS A 478 16.41 6.22 7.42
N ASN A 479 17.40 6.88 6.80
CA ASN A 479 18.77 6.85 7.30
C ASN A 479 18.89 7.45 8.71
N LYS A 480 18.16 8.55 8.97
CA LYS A 480 18.09 9.15 10.31
C LYS A 480 17.46 8.18 11.32
N LEU A 481 16.40 7.48 10.92
CA LEU A 481 15.73 6.47 11.73
C LEU A 481 16.65 5.31 12.11
N LEU A 482 17.36 4.74 11.14
CA LEU A 482 18.30 3.65 11.41
C LEU A 482 19.38 4.08 12.42
N ALA A 483 19.92 5.30 12.28
CA ALA A 483 20.90 5.84 13.22
C ALA A 483 20.31 6.04 14.63
N GLN A 484 19.09 6.58 14.72
CA GLN A 484 18.38 6.77 16.00
C GLN A 484 18.09 5.43 16.69
N MET A 485 17.62 4.42 15.95
CA MET A 485 17.33 3.09 16.47
C MET A 485 18.60 2.37 16.94
N LYS A 486 19.70 2.46 16.18
CA LYS A 486 21.01 1.94 16.62
C LYS A 486 21.47 2.57 17.93
N LYS A 487 21.27 3.88 18.10
CA LYS A 487 21.58 4.58 19.36
C LYS A 487 20.67 4.15 20.51
N LYS A 488 19.37 3.95 20.24
CA LYS A 488 18.36 3.59 21.24
C LYS A 488 18.51 2.16 21.76
N TYR A 489 18.74 1.20 20.87
CA TYR A 489 18.74 -0.23 21.21
C TYR A 489 20.14 -0.86 21.27
N GLY A 490 21.16 -0.15 20.79
CA GLY A 490 22.49 -0.70 20.53
C GLY A 490 22.57 -1.41 19.17
N PRO A 491 23.79 -1.63 18.65
CA PRO A 491 23.98 -2.43 17.44
C PRO A 491 23.71 -3.91 17.74
N ARG A 492 23.09 -4.61 16.79
CA ARG A 492 22.89 -6.06 16.85
C ARG A 492 23.46 -6.70 15.59
N LYS A 493 24.37 -7.66 15.76
CA LYS A 493 25.02 -8.35 14.63
C LYS A 493 23.98 -9.03 13.75
N GLY A 494 24.07 -8.80 12.43
CA GLY A 494 23.19 -9.41 11.43
C GLY A 494 21.94 -8.58 11.13
N CYS A 495 21.57 -7.65 12.02
CA CYS A 495 20.89 -6.42 11.64
C CYS A 495 21.95 -5.40 11.13
#